data_AF-A0A8J6VR54-F1
#
_entry.id   AF-A0A8J6VR54-F1
#
_cell.length_a   1.000
_cell.length_b   1.000
_cell.length_c   1.000
_cell.angle_alpha   90.00
_cell.angle_beta   90.00
_cell.angle_gamma   90.00
#
_symmetry.space_group_name_H-M   'P 1'
#
loop_
_entity.id
_entity.type
_entity.pdbx_description
1 polymer ?
#
loop_
_entity_poly.entity_id
_entity_poly.type
_entity_poly.pdbx_seq_one_letter_code
_entity_poly.pdbx_strand_id
1 'polypeptide(L)'
;MFELIIQKAQQSDYDFRAGANPSDPLAHLFDEWVDYYKLKWAIADVLKPSSILEIGVRFGYSAQAFLYGNPSAKYVGIDLDSDSYGGVKGAINWAKEATQSFATDFIIADTQALDHLPGTVYDLIHVDGQQDGDGSFHDLELALKQGRYVLVDGYFWTRQNYVAISDFLFRYANLIDFYGVIPGYAGELLIKVSPTYLKQASKEKSYKTDSSLAIRQAYTAEYYTKDCGGFDTYRRNKGKRLEDPRLQAIATISSLKTKGYALDIGCGRGELTYCFARQGFKVTAIDYSADAIQLAVKCFDESEHLLANVQFLCNDACTAPLQAQYDLAVASDVIEHLSSDEVNTLYRRVAKHLKPDGLFVLHTFPNLWYYNYEYPRRRKIAASVGSYLPPQPRTDYELRMHINEQSPRILRQQLSKHFKHVLLWFGDVSNPGGSLLKKFSIKEMRAAHSLFAIASHQPIDLDQLKSRLQMAPLPVIQPYEIKITVKDFPKNALVKSEFIATVEITNKSRSVLNSCAPNPVHLSYHWLDSKATKNVIFEGERTKLIPPLNNKESQKVFDLLSAPTNKQVYDLKVSAPSEAGNYVLRITLVQEGVRWFDQEPIGLAEDISISVHNN
;
A
#
# COMPACT_ATOMS: atom_id res chain seq x y z
N MET A 1 27.84 19.72 -16.36
CA MET A 1 28.21 19.75 -14.93
C MET A 1 29.01 18.52 -14.53
N PHE A 2 28.45 17.31 -14.60
CA PHE A 2 29.17 16.06 -14.29
C PHE A 2 30.50 15.90 -15.04
N GLU A 3 30.50 16.11 -16.36
CA GLU A 3 31.72 16.06 -17.18
C GLU A 3 32.79 17.08 -16.72
N LEU A 4 32.35 18.28 -16.32
CA LEU A 4 33.24 19.33 -15.83
C LEU A 4 33.86 18.94 -14.48
N ILE A 5 33.10 18.31 -13.58
CA ILE A 5 33.61 17.78 -12.31
C ILE A 5 34.70 16.73 -12.57
N ILE A 6 34.43 15.77 -13.45
CA ILE A 6 35.38 14.71 -13.82
C ILE A 6 36.65 15.31 -14.43
N GLN A 7 36.50 16.25 -15.36
CA GLN A 7 37.63 16.94 -15.99
C GLN A 7 38.47 17.71 -14.97
N LYS A 8 37.83 18.44 -14.05
CA LYS A 8 38.52 19.18 -12.99
C LYS A 8 39.24 18.29 -12.01
N ALA A 9 38.66 17.15 -11.63
CA ALA A 9 39.31 16.16 -10.78
C ALA A 9 40.59 15.61 -11.43
N GLN A 10 40.53 15.27 -12.72
CA GLN A 10 41.68 14.74 -13.49
C GLN A 10 42.80 15.77 -13.65
N GLN A 11 42.48 17.06 -13.72
CA GLN A 11 43.44 18.16 -13.88
C GLN A 11 43.98 18.69 -12.55
N SER A 12 43.44 18.24 -11.42
CA SER A 12 43.81 18.76 -10.11
C SER A 12 45.07 18.08 -9.57
N ASP A 13 45.95 18.88 -8.99
CA ASP A 13 47.10 18.43 -8.20
C ASP A 13 46.76 18.31 -6.70
N TYR A 14 45.48 18.43 -6.33
CA TYR A 14 45.04 18.27 -4.94
C TYR A 14 45.40 16.89 -4.40
N ASP A 15 45.99 16.86 -3.20
CA ASP A 15 46.40 15.64 -2.53
C ASP A 15 46.11 15.75 -1.04
N PHE A 16 45.12 14.98 -0.58
CA PHE A 16 44.67 15.02 0.81
C PHE A 16 45.74 14.53 1.79
N ARG A 17 46.73 13.74 1.34
CA ARG A 17 47.78 13.16 2.19
C ARG A 17 48.61 14.24 2.90
N ALA A 18 48.71 15.43 2.33
CA ALA A 18 49.41 16.57 2.93
C ALA A 18 48.80 17.03 4.28
N GLY A 19 47.50 16.78 4.50
CA GLY A 19 46.80 17.08 5.75
C GLY A 19 46.19 15.85 6.42
N ALA A 20 46.64 14.65 6.03
CA ALA A 20 46.10 13.40 6.56
C ALA A 20 46.71 13.04 7.92
N ASN A 21 45.95 12.33 8.77
CA ASN A 21 46.44 11.92 10.07
C ASN A 21 47.41 10.74 9.92
N PRO A 22 48.69 10.84 10.36
CA PRO A 22 49.66 9.76 10.22
C PRO A 22 49.34 8.55 11.10
N SER A 23 48.48 8.71 12.12
CA SER A 23 48.04 7.64 13.02
C SER A 23 46.72 7.00 12.58
N ASP A 24 46.20 7.36 11.41
CA ASP A 24 44.99 6.74 10.85
C ASP A 24 45.25 5.23 10.60
N PRO A 25 44.44 4.31 11.15
CA PRO A 25 44.62 2.87 10.92
C PRO A 25 44.52 2.46 9.45
N LEU A 26 43.91 3.30 8.61
CA LEU A 26 43.73 3.08 7.17
C LEU A 26 44.77 3.83 6.31
N ALA A 27 45.85 4.36 6.91
CA ALA A 27 46.92 5.06 6.19
C ALA A 27 47.52 4.26 5.03
N HIS A 28 47.48 2.92 5.10
CA HIS A 28 47.95 2.03 4.03
C HIS A 28 47.11 2.10 2.74
N LEU A 29 45.91 2.68 2.77
CA LEU A 29 45.03 2.85 1.61
C LEU A 29 45.12 4.25 0.99
N PHE A 30 45.90 5.16 1.57
CA PHE A 30 45.86 6.57 1.18
C PHE A 30 46.21 6.83 -0.29
N ASP A 31 47.13 6.04 -0.85
CA ASP A 31 47.51 6.16 -2.27
C ASP A 31 46.33 5.85 -3.21
N GLU A 32 45.45 4.92 -2.82
CA GLU A 32 44.25 4.55 -3.58
C GLU A 32 43.13 5.62 -3.47
N TRP A 33 43.19 6.46 -2.42
CA TRP A 33 42.14 7.44 -2.12
C TRP A 33 42.42 8.84 -2.70
N VAL A 34 43.59 9.09 -3.27
CA VAL A 34 43.95 10.41 -3.80
C VAL A 34 42.94 10.89 -4.85
N ASP A 35 42.65 10.05 -5.85
CA ASP A 35 41.70 10.42 -6.91
C ASP A 35 40.27 10.61 -6.38
N TYR A 36 39.91 9.85 -5.35
CA TYR A 36 38.62 9.99 -4.67
C TYR A 36 38.50 11.35 -3.96
N TYR A 37 39.52 11.82 -3.25
CA TYR A 37 39.48 13.15 -2.63
C TYR A 37 39.68 14.30 -3.63
N LYS A 38 40.40 14.08 -4.74
CA LYS A 38 40.41 15.02 -5.89
C LYS A 38 39.01 15.23 -6.45
N LEU A 39 38.19 14.19 -6.47
CA LEU A 39 36.80 14.30 -6.90
C LEU A 39 35.99 15.21 -5.97
N LYS A 40 36.12 15.04 -4.64
CA LYS A 40 35.46 15.91 -3.65
C LYS A 40 35.89 17.37 -3.79
N TRP A 41 37.18 17.61 -3.98
CA TRP A 41 37.72 18.93 -4.30
C TRP A 41 37.08 19.53 -5.56
N ALA A 42 37.00 18.76 -6.65
CA ALA A 42 36.44 19.19 -7.92
C ALA A 42 34.94 19.49 -7.83
N ILE A 43 34.19 18.73 -7.03
CA ILE A 43 32.77 19.01 -6.77
C ILE A 43 32.61 20.40 -6.14
N ALA A 44 33.39 20.73 -5.10
CA ALA A 44 33.35 22.07 -4.50
C ALA A 44 33.86 23.16 -5.45
N ASP A 45 34.90 22.90 -6.26
CA ASP A 45 35.39 23.85 -7.26
C ASP A 45 34.33 24.18 -8.33
N VAL A 46 33.56 23.19 -8.77
CA VAL A 46 32.55 23.38 -9.81
C VAL A 46 31.25 23.95 -9.26
N LEU A 47 30.76 23.43 -8.11
CA LEU A 47 29.49 23.89 -7.53
C LEU A 47 29.61 25.23 -6.80
N LYS A 48 30.81 25.60 -6.36
CA LYS A 48 31.10 26.82 -5.57
C LYS A 48 30.11 27.03 -4.41
N PRO A 49 29.89 26.02 -3.52
CA PRO A 49 28.94 26.15 -2.43
C PRO A 49 29.43 27.18 -1.42
N SER A 50 28.60 28.17 -1.05
CA SER A 50 28.94 29.14 0.01
C SER A 50 28.76 28.55 1.41
N SER A 51 27.96 27.48 1.51
CA SER A 51 27.66 26.75 2.75
C SER A 51 27.67 25.24 2.51
N ILE A 52 28.40 24.52 3.35
CA ILE A 52 28.57 23.06 3.27
C ILE A 52 28.21 22.47 4.63
N LEU A 53 27.42 21.39 4.61
CA LEU A 53 27.25 20.52 5.77
C LEU A 53 27.72 19.11 5.43
N GLU A 54 28.39 18.45 6.36
CA GLU A 54 28.82 17.06 6.20
C GLU A 54 28.33 16.21 7.38
N ILE A 55 27.75 15.05 7.06
CA ILE A 55 27.42 13.99 8.01
C ILE A 55 28.48 12.90 7.89
N GLY A 56 29.13 12.55 8.99
CA GLY A 56 30.19 11.52 9.03
C GLY A 56 31.58 12.07 8.72
N VAL A 57 31.98 13.16 9.39
CA VAL A 57 33.24 13.88 9.15
C VAL A 57 34.50 13.03 9.35
N ARG A 58 34.53 12.18 10.38
CA ARG A 58 35.69 11.41 10.83
C ARG A 58 36.96 12.28 10.96
N PHE A 59 38.04 11.94 10.25
CA PHE A 59 39.30 12.70 10.24
C PHE A 59 39.22 13.99 9.39
N GLY A 60 38.12 14.26 8.69
CA GLY A 60 37.92 15.51 7.94
C GLY A 60 38.67 15.60 6.62
N TYR A 61 39.02 14.49 5.97
CA TYR A 61 39.68 14.50 4.66
C TYR A 61 38.77 15.05 3.56
N SER A 62 37.48 14.69 3.58
CA SER A 62 36.44 15.28 2.73
C SER A 62 36.27 16.77 3.02
N ALA A 63 36.22 17.15 4.30
CA ALA A 63 36.13 18.54 4.74
C ALA A 63 37.26 19.39 4.14
N GLN A 64 38.51 18.92 4.26
CA GLN A 64 39.67 19.57 3.65
C GLN A 64 39.50 19.67 2.14
N ALA A 65 39.14 18.59 1.45
CA ALA A 65 38.97 18.60 0.00
C ALA A 65 37.95 19.64 -0.47
N PHE A 66 36.78 19.69 0.18
CA PHE A 66 35.76 20.69 -0.12
C PHE A 66 36.25 22.12 0.14
N LEU A 67 36.90 22.37 1.29
CA LEU A 67 37.38 23.69 1.68
C LEU A 67 38.52 24.17 0.80
N TYR A 68 39.42 23.30 0.32
CA TYR A 68 40.42 23.69 -0.68
C TYR A 68 39.81 23.92 -2.07
N GLY A 69 38.69 23.27 -2.41
CA GLY A 69 37.96 23.50 -3.65
C GLY A 69 37.16 24.82 -3.64
N ASN A 70 36.71 25.25 -2.46
CA ASN A 70 36.14 26.58 -2.24
C ASN A 70 36.47 27.15 -0.84
N PRO A 71 37.62 27.84 -0.68
CA PRO A 71 38.08 28.35 0.62
C PRO A 71 37.17 29.36 1.32
N SER A 72 36.23 29.96 0.57
CA SER A 72 35.27 30.93 1.10
C SER A 72 34.04 30.30 1.74
N ALA A 73 33.85 28.99 1.60
CA ALA A 73 32.69 28.27 2.11
C ALA A 73 32.70 28.24 3.65
N LYS A 74 31.51 28.39 4.24
CA LYS A 74 31.28 28.01 5.64
C LYS A 74 30.97 26.53 5.71
N TYR A 75 31.60 25.81 6.62
CA TYR A 75 31.46 24.37 6.74
C TYR A 75 30.98 23.96 8.13
N VAL A 76 30.00 23.05 8.18
CA VAL A 76 29.48 22.45 9.42
C VAL A 76 29.64 20.94 9.33
N GLY A 77 30.44 20.36 10.22
CA GLY A 77 30.63 18.91 10.29
C GLY A 77 29.86 18.28 11.44
N ILE A 78 29.16 17.17 11.19
CA ILE A 78 28.47 16.36 12.20
C ILE A 78 29.08 14.96 12.25
N ASP A 79 29.44 14.49 13.43
CA ASP A 79 29.94 13.12 13.63
C ASP A 79 29.43 12.51 14.93
N LEU A 80 29.27 11.19 14.96
CA LEU A 80 28.90 10.45 16.17
C LEU A 80 30.09 10.35 17.17
N ASP A 81 31.32 10.57 16.70
CA ASP A 81 32.58 10.44 17.41
C ASP A 81 32.72 9.07 18.11
N SER A 82 32.57 8.01 17.31
CA SER A 82 32.58 6.62 17.77
C SER A 82 33.41 5.71 16.87
N ASP A 83 33.77 4.53 17.39
CA ASP A 83 34.48 3.48 16.64
C ASP A 83 33.55 2.62 15.75
N SER A 84 32.33 3.09 15.49
CA SER A 84 31.32 2.37 14.70
C SER A 84 31.27 2.89 13.26
N TYR A 85 30.75 2.06 12.34
CA TYR A 85 30.56 2.41 10.91
C TYR A 85 31.83 2.95 10.20
N GLY A 86 33.01 2.51 10.64
CA GLY A 86 34.31 2.95 10.10
C GLY A 86 34.82 4.27 10.66
N GLY A 87 34.19 4.80 11.72
CA GLY A 87 34.69 5.91 12.51
C GLY A 87 35.81 5.50 13.46
N VAL A 88 36.55 6.50 13.97
CA VAL A 88 37.54 6.37 15.02
C VAL A 88 37.25 7.44 16.05
N LYS A 89 37.07 7.03 17.32
CA LYS A 89 36.80 7.98 18.39
C LYS A 89 37.95 8.98 18.53
N GLY A 90 37.62 10.26 18.53
CA GLY A 90 38.55 11.38 18.56
C GLY A 90 39.01 11.88 17.19
N ALA A 91 38.63 11.21 16.09
CA ALA A 91 39.01 11.64 14.73
C ALA A 91 38.53 13.07 14.41
N ILE A 92 37.37 13.46 14.93
CA ILE A 92 36.81 14.81 14.75
C ILE A 92 37.73 15.91 15.31
N ASN A 93 38.60 15.60 16.27
CA ASN A 93 39.58 16.56 16.79
C ASN A 93 40.68 16.85 15.77
N TRP A 94 41.10 15.83 15.01
CA TRP A 94 42.02 16.03 13.89
C TRP A 94 41.35 16.88 12.79
N ALA A 95 40.08 16.60 12.47
CA ALA A 95 39.34 17.40 11.49
C ALA A 95 39.32 18.89 11.87
N LYS A 96 39.08 19.21 13.15
CA LYS A 96 39.13 20.58 13.69
C LYS A 96 40.50 21.23 13.51
N GLU A 97 41.57 20.54 13.88
CA GLU A 97 42.94 21.07 13.77
C GLU A 97 43.36 21.27 12.31
N ALA A 98 43.11 20.26 11.46
CA ALA A 98 43.47 20.29 10.05
C ALA A 98 42.72 21.36 9.24
N THR A 99 41.57 21.82 9.73
CA THR A 99 40.72 22.83 9.06
C THR A 99 40.64 24.17 9.80
N GLN A 100 41.49 24.41 10.81
CA GLN A 100 41.45 25.60 11.67
C GLN A 100 41.62 26.94 10.95
N SER A 101 42.22 26.94 9.75
CA SER A 101 42.40 28.13 8.91
C SER A 101 41.15 28.52 8.12
N PHE A 102 40.11 27.69 8.14
CA PHE A 102 38.85 27.88 7.42
C PHE A 102 37.70 28.22 8.39
N ALA A 103 36.57 28.65 7.84
CA ALA A 103 35.35 28.90 8.62
C ALA A 103 34.59 27.59 8.88
N THR A 104 34.99 26.87 9.94
CA THR A 104 34.44 25.56 10.30
C THR A 104 33.77 25.54 11.68
N ASP A 105 32.65 24.82 11.77
CA ASP A 105 31.99 24.43 13.02
C ASP A 105 31.81 22.90 13.04
N PHE A 106 31.94 22.27 14.21
CA PHE A 106 31.81 20.82 14.35
C PHE A 106 30.89 20.44 15.50
N ILE A 107 30.02 19.46 15.27
CA ILE A 107 28.98 19.01 16.20
C ILE A 107 29.14 17.51 16.40
N ILE A 108 29.20 17.09 17.67
CA ILE A 108 29.16 15.67 18.02
C ILE A 108 27.70 15.31 18.28
N ALA A 109 27.08 14.55 17.38
CA ALA A 109 25.68 14.15 17.45
C ALA A 109 25.41 12.89 16.64
N ASP A 110 24.42 12.11 17.07
CA ASP A 110 23.85 11.01 16.30
C ASP A 110 22.79 11.54 15.34
N THR A 111 23.06 11.55 14.03
CA THR A 111 22.09 12.00 13.04
C THR A 111 20.85 11.12 12.98
N GLN A 112 20.95 9.86 13.40
CA GLN A 112 19.82 8.93 13.47
C GLN A 112 18.79 9.33 14.53
N ALA A 113 19.16 10.22 15.46
CA ALA A 113 18.29 10.77 16.49
C ALA A 113 17.78 12.19 16.15
N LEU A 114 18.17 12.75 15.00
CA LEU A 114 17.77 14.10 14.59
C LEU A 114 16.54 14.08 13.68
N ASP A 115 15.66 15.07 13.86
CA ASP A 115 14.53 15.36 12.96
C ASP A 115 14.88 16.40 11.87
N HIS A 116 15.92 17.20 12.13
CA HIS A 116 16.42 18.27 11.27
C HIS A 116 17.92 18.50 11.47
N LEU A 117 18.60 18.96 10.42
CA LEU A 117 20.00 19.36 10.48
C LEU A 117 20.12 20.78 11.08
N PRO A 118 21.23 21.10 11.75
CA PRO A 118 21.48 22.45 12.26
C PRO A 118 21.46 23.49 11.14
N GLY A 119 21.13 24.73 11.47
CA GLY A 119 21.13 25.83 10.50
C GLY A 119 19.87 25.88 9.62
N THR A 120 20.02 26.37 8.39
CA THR A 120 18.89 26.53 7.45
C THR A 120 19.15 25.71 6.18
N VAL A 121 19.28 26.37 5.02
CA VAL A 121 19.56 25.73 3.74
C VAL A 121 21.06 25.81 3.45
N TYR A 122 21.66 24.69 3.12
CA TYR A 122 23.05 24.57 2.66
C TYR A 122 23.10 24.47 1.14
N ASP A 123 24.19 24.98 0.56
CA ASP A 123 24.43 24.83 -0.88
C ASP A 123 24.82 23.40 -1.22
N LEU A 124 25.59 22.74 -0.34
CA LEU A 124 25.99 21.34 -0.46
C LEU A 124 25.80 20.64 0.89
N ILE A 125 25.14 19.49 0.89
CA ILE A 125 25.14 18.55 2.01
C ILE A 125 25.83 17.26 1.55
N HIS A 126 26.86 16.83 2.26
CA HIS A 126 27.57 15.57 2.04
C HIS A 126 27.11 14.53 3.07
N VAL A 127 26.66 13.38 2.60
CA VAL A 127 26.16 12.26 3.40
C VAL A 127 27.16 11.11 3.33
N ASP A 128 27.98 10.97 4.37
CA ASP A 128 29.03 9.94 4.53
C ASP A 128 29.01 9.31 5.94
N GLY A 129 27.79 9.18 6.49
CA GLY A 129 27.51 8.64 7.81
C GLY A 129 27.36 7.12 7.83
N GLN A 130 26.21 6.66 8.31
CA GLN A 130 25.92 5.23 8.47
C GLN A 130 25.50 4.58 7.14
N GLN A 131 26.39 3.77 6.57
CA GLN A 131 26.20 3.15 5.23
C GLN A 131 25.57 1.74 5.24
N ASP A 132 24.50 1.53 6.00
CA ASP A 132 23.81 0.23 6.13
C ASP A 132 22.44 0.16 5.40
N GLY A 133 22.16 1.14 4.55
CA GLY A 133 20.88 1.30 3.84
C GLY A 133 19.89 2.14 4.64
N ASP A 134 19.54 1.74 5.87
CA ASP A 134 18.58 2.48 6.70
C ASP A 134 19.15 3.83 7.16
N GLY A 135 20.40 3.85 7.62
CA GLY A 135 21.08 5.09 8.02
C GLY A 135 21.24 6.06 6.87
N SER A 136 21.69 5.55 5.71
CA SER A 136 21.79 6.33 4.47
C SER A 136 20.45 6.93 4.04
N PHE A 137 19.36 6.16 4.15
CA PHE A 137 18.01 6.64 3.81
C PHE A 137 17.56 7.76 4.76
N HIS A 138 17.76 7.60 6.06
CA HIS A 138 17.40 8.61 7.07
C HIS A 138 18.22 9.90 6.89
N ASP A 139 19.54 9.79 6.71
CA ASP A 139 20.41 10.95 6.48
C ASP A 139 20.05 11.68 5.17
N LEU A 140 19.61 10.94 4.14
CA LEU A 140 19.07 11.51 2.91
C LEU A 140 17.76 12.28 3.12
N GLU A 141 16.85 11.78 3.97
CA GLU A 141 15.61 12.50 4.31
C GLU A 141 15.91 13.82 5.05
N LEU A 142 16.92 13.83 5.92
CA LEU A 142 17.41 15.05 6.56
C LEU A 142 18.03 16.01 5.54
N ALA A 143 18.91 15.50 4.67
CA ALA A 143 19.61 16.28 3.67
C ALA A 143 18.67 16.90 2.63
N LEU A 144 17.64 16.17 2.19
CA LEU A 144 16.69 16.66 1.17
C LEU A 144 15.94 17.91 1.63
N LYS A 145 15.64 18.03 2.92
CA LYS A 145 14.92 19.18 3.49
C LYS A 145 15.74 20.47 3.48
N GLN A 146 17.07 20.36 3.48
CA GLN A 146 17.97 21.49 3.75
C GLN A 146 19.10 21.66 2.72
N GLY A 147 19.29 20.76 1.76
CA GLY A 147 20.39 20.81 0.78
C GLY A 147 19.93 21.25 -0.60
N ARG A 148 20.61 22.23 -1.21
CA ARG A 148 20.41 22.55 -2.64
C ARG A 148 21.00 21.46 -3.54
N TYR A 149 22.16 20.96 -3.16
CA TYR A 149 22.78 19.76 -3.66
C TYR A 149 23.01 18.80 -2.50
N VAL A 150 22.72 17.53 -2.72
CA VAL A 150 23.04 16.46 -1.76
C VAL A 150 24.00 15.50 -2.46
N LEU A 151 25.18 15.31 -1.87
CA LEU A 151 26.19 14.37 -2.32
C LEU A 151 26.17 13.17 -1.37
N VAL A 152 25.90 11.99 -1.90
CA VAL A 152 25.85 10.75 -1.12
C VAL A 152 27.06 9.91 -1.47
N ASP A 153 27.84 9.59 -0.45
CA ASP A 153 28.98 8.69 -0.57
C ASP A 153 28.52 7.22 -0.56
N GLY A 154 29.31 6.34 -1.18
CA GLY A 154 29.09 4.91 -1.10
C GLY A 154 27.77 4.42 -1.72
N TYR A 155 27.29 5.04 -2.81
CA TYR A 155 26.05 4.62 -3.47
C TYR A 155 26.10 3.15 -3.93
N PHE A 156 27.26 2.70 -4.41
CA PHE A 156 27.53 1.32 -4.82
C PHE A 156 28.26 0.49 -3.76
N TRP A 157 28.47 1.03 -2.55
CA TRP A 157 29.28 0.39 -1.52
C TRP A 157 28.72 -0.96 -1.06
N THR A 158 27.42 -1.00 -0.78
CA THR A 158 26.71 -2.23 -0.41
C THR A 158 25.45 -2.38 -1.23
N ARG A 159 24.99 -3.63 -1.39
CA ARG A 159 23.70 -3.91 -2.02
C ARG A 159 22.55 -3.21 -1.26
N GLN A 160 22.64 -3.13 0.06
CA GLN A 160 21.67 -2.47 0.91
C GLN A 160 21.62 -0.97 0.63
N ASN A 161 22.77 -0.29 0.58
CA ASN A 161 22.85 1.13 0.21
C ASN A 161 22.27 1.37 -1.18
N TYR A 162 22.69 0.59 -2.17
CA TYR A 162 22.23 0.75 -3.54
C TYR A 162 20.70 0.66 -3.65
N VAL A 163 20.09 -0.35 -3.03
CA VAL A 163 18.62 -0.53 -3.09
C VAL A 163 17.90 0.54 -2.25
N ALA A 164 18.39 0.89 -1.07
CA ALA A 164 17.76 1.90 -0.22
C ALA A 164 17.77 3.29 -0.86
N ILE A 165 18.92 3.71 -1.40
CA ILE A 165 19.06 4.99 -2.08
C ILE A 165 18.28 4.99 -3.41
N SER A 166 18.23 3.87 -4.13
CA SER A 166 17.38 3.76 -5.34
C SER A 166 15.89 3.91 -5.02
N ASP A 167 15.41 3.27 -3.94
CA ASP A 167 14.03 3.42 -3.46
C ASP A 167 13.75 4.86 -3.02
N PHE A 168 14.70 5.51 -2.34
CA PHE A 168 14.63 6.93 -2.00
C PHE A 168 14.44 7.81 -3.25
N LEU A 169 15.28 7.63 -4.27
CA LEU A 169 15.20 8.41 -5.51
C LEU A 169 13.85 8.22 -6.22
N PHE A 170 13.30 7.01 -6.20
CA PHE A 170 11.98 6.74 -6.77
C PHE A 170 10.86 7.42 -5.99
N ARG A 171 10.89 7.32 -4.66
CA ARG A 171 9.87 7.91 -3.76
C ARG A 171 9.83 9.43 -3.85
N TYR A 172 11.01 10.05 -3.83
CA TYR A 172 11.15 11.50 -3.78
C TYR A 172 11.40 12.12 -5.16
N ALA A 173 11.10 11.41 -6.24
CA ALA A 173 11.36 11.85 -7.61
C ALA A 173 10.71 13.21 -7.95
N ASN A 174 9.54 13.50 -7.37
CA ASN A 174 8.85 14.79 -7.52
C ASN A 174 9.53 15.97 -6.81
N LEU A 175 10.45 15.70 -5.88
CA LEU A 175 11.21 16.70 -5.11
C LEU A 175 12.62 16.93 -5.66
N ILE A 176 13.03 16.12 -6.64
CA ILE A 176 14.38 16.09 -7.22
C ILE A 176 14.30 16.65 -8.65
N ASP A 177 15.09 17.68 -8.94
CA ASP A 177 15.18 18.20 -10.31
C ASP A 177 15.97 17.24 -11.22
N PHE A 178 17.08 16.71 -10.71
CA PHE A 178 17.86 15.64 -11.33
C PHE A 178 18.78 14.97 -10.31
N TYR A 179 19.27 13.80 -10.63
CA TYR A 179 20.37 13.15 -9.94
C TYR A 179 21.32 12.49 -10.95
N GLY A 180 22.56 12.23 -10.55
CA GLY A 180 23.52 11.52 -11.37
C GLY A 180 24.65 10.95 -10.54
N VAL A 181 25.17 9.81 -10.97
CA VAL A 181 26.31 9.16 -10.32
C VAL A 181 27.59 9.63 -10.99
N ILE A 182 28.52 10.17 -10.20
CA ILE A 182 29.88 10.45 -10.65
C ILE A 182 30.71 9.17 -10.44
N PRO A 183 31.33 8.63 -11.49
CA PRO A 183 32.17 7.45 -11.36
C PRO A 183 33.32 7.70 -10.37
N GLY A 184 33.47 6.81 -9.39
CA GLY A 184 34.44 6.94 -8.30
C GLY A 184 34.56 5.62 -7.54
N TYR A 185 35.32 5.63 -6.45
CA TYR A 185 35.68 4.44 -5.65
C TYR A 185 34.47 3.58 -5.26
N ALA A 186 33.40 4.20 -4.73
CA ALA A 186 32.16 3.54 -4.35
C ALA A 186 30.91 4.16 -4.98
N GLY A 187 31.09 4.99 -6.01
CA GLY A 187 30.04 5.75 -6.70
C GLY A 187 29.51 6.92 -5.87
N GLU A 188 29.77 8.15 -6.34
CA GLU A 188 29.27 9.38 -5.70
C GLU A 188 27.94 9.78 -6.32
N LEU A 189 26.85 9.73 -5.57
CA LEU A 189 25.54 10.16 -6.08
C LEU A 189 25.31 11.64 -5.77
N LEU A 190 25.21 12.47 -6.81
CA LEU A 190 24.85 13.87 -6.68
C LEU A 190 23.38 14.09 -7.02
N ILE A 191 22.62 14.66 -6.09
CA ILE A 191 21.19 14.97 -6.20
C ILE A 191 21.02 16.49 -6.21
N LYS A 192 20.26 17.02 -7.17
CA LYS A 192 19.78 18.39 -7.18
C LYS A 192 18.34 18.43 -6.66
N VAL A 193 18.15 19.07 -5.52
CA VAL A 193 16.81 19.24 -4.92
C VAL A 193 16.08 20.40 -5.58
N SER A 194 14.77 20.23 -5.77
CA SER A 194 13.91 21.24 -6.38
C SER A 194 13.86 22.54 -5.55
N PRO A 195 14.17 23.71 -6.14
CA PRO A 195 14.09 24.99 -5.44
C PRO A 195 12.68 25.32 -4.92
N THR A 196 11.64 24.81 -5.60
CA THR A 196 10.25 25.00 -5.18
C THR A 196 9.98 24.25 -3.89
N TYR A 197 10.43 22.99 -3.80
CA TYR A 197 10.33 22.19 -2.59
C TYR A 197 11.10 22.83 -1.43
N LEU A 198 12.37 23.22 -1.61
CA LEU A 198 13.16 23.82 -0.52
C LEU A 198 12.53 25.12 0.04
N LYS A 199 11.85 25.91 -0.80
CA LYS A 199 11.10 27.10 -0.36
C LYS A 199 9.84 26.74 0.45
N GLN A 200 9.27 25.56 0.24
CA GLN A 200 8.13 25.03 0.98
C GLN A 200 8.60 24.34 2.27
N ALA A 201 9.59 23.44 2.19
CA ALA A 201 10.18 22.74 3.33
C ALA A 201 10.73 23.71 4.39
N SER A 202 11.36 24.81 3.98
CA SER A 202 11.82 25.87 4.91
C SER A 202 10.68 26.65 5.61
N LYS A 203 9.44 26.51 5.14
CA LYS A 203 8.22 27.09 5.74
C LYS A 203 7.37 26.07 6.49
N GLU A 204 7.54 24.78 6.19
CA GLU A 204 6.78 23.69 6.78
C GLU A 204 7.35 23.34 8.17
N LYS A 205 6.66 23.79 9.22
CA LYS A 205 6.65 23.06 10.48
C LYS A 205 6.00 21.71 10.22
N SER A 206 6.64 20.62 10.63
CA SER A 206 6.10 19.25 10.67
C SER A 206 4.58 19.24 10.87
N TYR A 207 3.83 19.10 9.77
CA TYR A 207 2.39 18.96 9.81
C TYR A 207 2.08 17.49 10.06
N LYS A 208 2.21 17.05 11.31
CA LYS A 208 1.23 16.07 11.79
C LYS A 208 -0.10 16.79 11.77
N THR A 209 -0.93 16.47 10.80
CA THR A 209 -2.25 17.05 10.63
C THR A 209 -3.17 16.45 11.69
N ASP A 210 -3.45 17.21 12.75
CA ASP A 210 -4.29 16.74 13.86
C ASP A 210 -5.80 16.77 13.54
N SER A 211 -6.20 16.96 12.28
CA SER A 211 -7.60 17.01 11.85
C SER A 211 -7.77 16.67 10.37
N SER A 212 -8.92 16.04 10.07
CA SER A 212 -9.40 15.77 8.72
C SER A 212 -9.50 17.02 7.83
N LEU A 213 -9.72 18.20 8.41
CA LEU A 213 -9.82 19.45 7.65
C LEU A 213 -8.52 19.80 6.93
N ALA A 214 -7.36 19.50 7.53
CA ALA A 214 -6.06 19.83 6.96
C ALA A 214 -5.72 19.00 5.72
N ILE A 215 -6.31 17.79 5.60
CA ILE A 215 -6.07 16.88 4.47
C ILE A 215 -7.16 16.95 3.40
N ARG A 216 -8.22 17.75 3.62
CA ARG A 216 -9.38 17.86 2.71
C ARG A 216 -8.98 18.17 1.26
N GLN A 217 -7.97 19.00 1.05
CA GLN A 217 -7.53 19.43 -0.28
C GLN A 217 -6.89 18.31 -1.10
N ALA A 218 -6.46 17.22 -0.46
CA ALA A 218 -5.88 16.08 -1.16
C ALA A 218 -6.94 15.15 -1.79
N TYR A 219 -8.22 15.30 -1.44
CA TYR A 219 -9.31 14.49 -2.01
C TYR A 219 -9.87 15.09 -3.30
N THR A 220 -9.12 14.92 -4.39
CA THR A 220 -9.47 15.42 -5.72
C THR A 220 -10.10 14.32 -6.59
N ALA A 221 -10.72 14.71 -7.71
CA ALA A 221 -11.18 13.76 -8.73
C ALA A 221 -10.05 12.84 -9.23
N GLU A 222 -8.81 13.35 -9.33
CA GLU A 222 -7.65 12.56 -9.73
C GLU A 222 -7.32 11.49 -8.69
N TYR A 223 -7.29 11.85 -7.40
CA TYR A 223 -7.10 10.88 -6.32
C TYR A 223 -8.09 9.73 -6.43
N TYR A 224 -9.40 10.03 -6.53
CA TYR A 224 -10.43 9.00 -6.61
C TYR A 224 -10.32 8.13 -7.87
N THR A 225 -9.76 8.65 -8.97
CA THR A 225 -9.73 7.95 -10.26
C THR A 225 -8.38 7.33 -10.63
N LYS A 226 -7.32 7.56 -9.84
CA LYS A 226 -5.98 7.05 -10.13
C LYS A 226 -5.25 6.41 -8.94
N ASP A 227 -5.57 6.79 -7.71
CA ASP A 227 -4.79 6.35 -6.53
C ASP A 227 -5.64 5.66 -5.47
N CYS A 228 -6.89 6.10 -5.28
CA CYS A 228 -7.80 5.52 -4.30
C CYS A 228 -8.09 4.04 -4.61
N GLY A 229 -8.01 3.17 -3.59
CA GLY A 229 -8.28 1.73 -3.72
C GLY A 229 -9.54 1.44 -4.55
N GLY A 230 -9.41 0.51 -5.51
CA GLY A 230 -10.50 0.13 -6.41
C GLY A 230 -10.76 1.09 -7.59
N PHE A 231 -9.92 2.11 -7.83
CA PHE A 231 -10.13 3.06 -8.94
C PHE A 231 -10.23 2.41 -10.32
N ASP A 232 -9.43 1.37 -10.60
CA ASP A 232 -9.48 0.65 -11.89
C ASP A 232 -10.83 -0.02 -12.13
N THR A 233 -11.39 -0.63 -11.08
CA THR A 233 -12.74 -1.21 -11.11
C THR A 233 -13.79 -0.15 -11.36
N TYR A 234 -13.72 0.97 -10.64
CA TYR A 234 -14.64 2.09 -10.85
C TYR A 234 -14.53 2.62 -12.29
N ARG A 235 -13.33 2.78 -12.84
CA ARG A 235 -13.14 3.27 -14.23
C ARG A 235 -13.80 2.35 -15.26
N ARG A 236 -13.70 1.03 -15.05
CA ARG A 236 -14.28 -0.01 -15.93
C ARG A 236 -15.81 -0.07 -15.86
N ASN A 237 -16.40 -0.02 -14.67
CA ASN A 237 -17.83 -0.30 -14.49
C ASN A 237 -18.68 0.89 -13.97
N LYS A 238 -18.06 2.06 -13.76
CA LYS A 238 -18.68 3.30 -13.26
C LYS A 238 -19.37 3.14 -11.90
N GLY A 239 -18.81 2.31 -11.03
CA GLY A 239 -19.33 2.05 -9.69
C GLY A 239 -20.61 1.23 -9.63
N LYS A 240 -21.12 0.75 -10.77
CA LYS A 240 -22.37 -0.03 -10.85
C LYS A 240 -22.21 -1.48 -10.36
N ARG A 241 -20.98 -1.96 -10.15
CA ARG A 241 -20.67 -3.30 -9.61
C ARG A 241 -19.58 -3.21 -8.54
N LEU A 242 -19.79 -3.92 -7.42
CA LEU A 242 -18.76 -4.08 -6.41
C LEU A 242 -17.79 -5.19 -6.85
N GLU A 243 -16.64 -4.81 -7.42
CA GLU A 243 -15.53 -5.75 -7.69
C GLU A 243 -14.31 -5.49 -6.78
N ASP A 244 -14.31 -4.39 -6.03
CA ASP A 244 -13.35 -4.16 -4.96
C ASP A 244 -13.65 -5.16 -3.80
N PRO A 245 -12.72 -6.08 -3.46
CA PRO A 245 -12.94 -7.07 -2.41
C PRO A 245 -13.28 -6.47 -1.04
N ARG A 246 -12.77 -5.28 -0.74
CA ARG A 246 -13.08 -4.56 0.51
C ARG A 246 -14.54 -4.13 0.54
N LEU A 247 -15.03 -3.49 -0.53
CA LEU A 247 -16.41 -3.06 -0.60
C LEU A 247 -17.37 -4.25 -0.61
N GLN A 248 -16.99 -5.35 -1.27
CA GLN A 248 -17.72 -6.61 -1.19
C GLN A 248 -17.78 -7.16 0.23
N ALA A 249 -16.68 -7.12 0.99
CA ALA A 249 -16.65 -7.54 2.38
C ALA A 249 -17.61 -6.71 3.24
N ILE A 250 -17.53 -5.38 3.16
CA ILE A 250 -18.44 -4.47 3.87
C ILE A 250 -19.89 -4.74 3.52
N ALA A 251 -20.19 -4.88 2.24
CA ALA A 251 -21.56 -5.08 1.80
C ALA A 251 -22.08 -6.49 2.15
N THR A 252 -21.21 -7.51 2.20
CA THR A 252 -21.54 -8.86 2.71
C THR A 252 -21.89 -8.83 4.19
N ILE A 253 -21.09 -8.13 5.00
CA ILE A 253 -21.38 -7.94 6.43
C ILE A 253 -22.68 -7.16 6.61
N SER A 254 -22.90 -6.13 5.79
CA SER A 254 -24.09 -5.28 5.83
C SER A 254 -25.38 -5.99 5.44
N SER A 255 -25.31 -7.12 4.72
CA SER A 255 -26.47 -7.93 4.31
C SER A 255 -27.30 -8.52 5.46
N LEU A 256 -26.83 -8.38 6.71
CA LEU A 256 -27.64 -8.61 7.92
C LEU A 256 -28.87 -7.69 7.98
N LYS A 257 -28.83 -6.55 7.27
CA LYS A 257 -29.96 -5.66 7.04
C LYS A 257 -30.26 -5.63 5.55
N THR A 258 -31.53 -5.70 5.18
CA THR A 258 -31.94 -5.87 3.77
C THR A 258 -32.84 -4.77 3.23
N LYS A 259 -33.28 -3.83 4.07
CA LYS A 259 -34.11 -2.68 3.69
C LYS A 259 -34.14 -1.66 4.82
N GLY A 260 -34.63 -0.46 4.53
CA GLY A 260 -34.81 0.61 5.52
C GLY A 260 -34.02 1.85 5.16
N TYR A 261 -33.43 2.51 6.17
CA TYR A 261 -32.55 3.67 5.98
C TYR A 261 -31.09 3.27 6.18
N ALA A 262 -30.24 3.60 5.21
CA ALA A 262 -28.79 3.38 5.27
C ALA A 262 -28.05 4.73 5.34
N LEU A 263 -26.99 4.78 6.13
CA LEU A 263 -26.05 5.91 6.20
C LEU A 263 -24.70 5.44 5.66
N ASP A 264 -24.26 5.99 4.53
CA ASP A 264 -22.96 5.73 3.92
C ASP A 264 -22.01 6.89 4.26
N ILE A 265 -21.10 6.66 5.22
CA ILE A 265 -20.19 7.67 5.76
C ILE A 265 -18.88 7.58 4.98
N GLY A 266 -18.42 8.71 4.42
CA GLY A 266 -17.26 8.72 3.52
C GLY A 266 -17.58 7.96 2.24
N CYS A 267 -18.70 8.31 1.58
CA CYS A 267 -19.23 7.51 0.48
C CYS A 267 -18.31 7.44 -0.75
N GLY A 268 -17.28 8.30 -0.83
CA GLY A 268 -16.29 8.27 -1.91
C GLY A 268 -16.94 8.37 -3.28
N ARG A 269 -16.64 7.41 -4.16
CA ARG A 269 -17.21 7.36 -5.52
C ARG A 269 -18.59 6.72 -5.59
N GLY A 270 -19.22 6.41 -4.46
CA GLY A 270 -20.63 5.98 -4.37
C GLY A 270 -20.92 4.53 -4.72
N GLU A 271 -19.92 3.65 -4.82
CA GLU A 271 -20.16 2.24 -5.17
C GLU A 271 -21.02 1.51 -4.10
N LEU A 272 -20.74 1.74 -2.81
CA LEU A 272 -21.58 1.23 -1.72
C LEU A 272 -22.95 1.91 -1.66
N THR A 273 -23.00 3.22 -1.90
CA THR A 273 -24.27 3.97 -2.00
C THR A 273 -25.18 3.40 -3.09
N TYR A 274 -24.64 3.14 -4.29
CA TYR A 274 -25.35 2.52 -5.40
C TYR A 274 -25.80 1.10 -5.05
N CYS A 275 -24.91 0.32 -4.43
CA CYS A 275 -25.22 -1.00 -3.89
C CYS A 275 -26.43 -0.94 -2.95
N PHE A 276 -26.40 -0.11 -1.90
CA PHE A 276 -27.49 0.05 -0.92
C PHE A 276 -28.80 0.54 -1.52
N ALA A 277 -28.75 1.50 -2.45
CA ALA A 277 -29.94 1.98 -3.16
C ALA A 277 -30.61 0.85 -3.97
N ARG A 278 -29.81 0.02 -4.66
CA ARG A 278 -30.32 -1.19 -5.34
C ARG A 278 -30.98 -2.17 -4.37
N GLN A 279 -30.54 -2.20 -3.11
CA GLN A 279 -31.12 -3.05 -2.05
C GLN A 279 -32.48 -2.59 -1.56
N GLY A 280 -32.94 -1.42 -2.01
CA GLY A 280 -34.16 -0.81 -1.50
C GLY A 280 -33.93 -0.08 -0.18
N PHE A 281 -32.68 0.25 0.18
CA PHE A 281 -32.44 1.25 1.21
C PHE A 281 -32.73 2.64 0.68
N LYS A 282 -33.25 3.50 1.55
CA LYS A 282 -33.14 4.94 1.42
C LYS A 282 -31.79 5.36 1.99
N VAL A 283 -30.87 5.81 1.13
CA VAL A 283 -29.48 6.04 1.50
C VAL A 283 -29.23 7.52 1.74
N THR A 284 -28.65 7.87 2.88
CA THR A 284 -27.96 9.15 3.07
C THR A 284 -26.48 8.91 2.85
N ALA A 285 -25.89 9.49 1.80
CA ALA A 285 -24.49 9.34 1.45
C ALA A 285 -23.73 10.64 1.73
N ILE A 286 -22.66 10.56 2.54
CA ILE A 286 -21.94 11.73 3.05
C ILE A 286 -20.48 11.63 2.68
N ASP A 287 -19.95 12.68 2.07
CA ASP A 287 -18.52 12.88 1.86
C ASP A 287 -18.25 14.39 1.86
N TYR A 288 -17.13 14.85 2.42
CA TYR A 288 -16.83 16.29 2.40
C TYR A 288 -16.24 16.75 1.06
N SER A 289 -15.83 15.82 0.18
CA SER A 289 -15.22 16.13 -1.11
C SER A 289 -16.32 16.32 -2.14
N ALA A 290 -16.34 17.50 -2.76
CA ALA A 290 -17.28 17.78 -3.84
C ALA A 290 -17.02 16.88 -5.06
N ASP A 291 -15.76 16.52 -5.31
CA ASP A 291 -15.37 15.62 -6.40
C ASP A 291 -15.88 14.20 -6.14
N ALA A 292 -15.80 13.72 -4.89
CA ALA A 292 -16.35 12.42 -4.48
C ALA A 292 -17.86 12.37 -4.76
N ILE A 293 -18.61 13.36 -4.26
CA ILE A 293 -20.06 13.44 -4.47
C ILE A 293 -20.42 13.49 -5.96
N GLN A 294 -19.69 14.24 -6.78
CA GLN A 294 -19.92 14.26 -8.23
C GLN A 294 -19.70 12.88 -8.87
N LEU A 295 -18.66 12.15 -8.48
CA LEU A 295 -18.40 10.78 -8.95
C LEU A 295 -19.47 9.79 -8.46
N ALA A 296 -19.94 9.96 -7.22
CA ALA A 296 -20.99 9.14 -6.61
C ALA A 296 -22.34 9.31 -7.31
N VAL A 297 -22.71 10.53 -7.69
CA VAL A 297 -23.92 10.80 -8.48
C VAL A 297 -23.84 10.10 -9.84
N LYS A 298 -22.68 10.12 -10.51
CA LYS A 298 -22.47 9.47 -11.82
C LYS A 298 -22.66 7.95 -11.81
N CYS A 299 -22.57 7.29 -10.65
CA CYS A 299 -22.91 5.86 -10.54
C CYS A 299 -24.37 5.56 -10.92
N PHE A 300 -25.24 6.57 -10.82
CA PHE A 300 -26.66 6.47 -11.08
C PHE A 300 -27.07 6.88 -12.50
N ASP A 301 -26.12 7.20 -13.38
CA ASP A 301 -26.42 7.43 -14.80
C ASP A 301 -27.18 6.21 -15.36
N GLU A 302 -28.30 6.43 -16.04
CA GLU A 302 -29.21 5.39 -16.57
C GLU A 302 -30.00 4.59 -15.49
N SER A 303 -29.97 5.06 -14.24
CA SER A 303 -30.59 4.43 -13.07
C SER A 303 -31.32 5.47 -12.18
N GLU A 304 -32.00 6.44 -12.79
CA GLU A 304 -32.60 7.61 -12.10
C GLU A 304 -33.64 7.21 -11.04
N HIS A 305 -34.34 6.09 -11.25
CA HIS A 305 -35.28 5.54 -10.28
C HIS A 305 -34.61 5.12 -8.95
N LEU A 306 -33.34 4.73 -8.97
CA LEU A 306 -32.56 4.42 -7.76
C LEU A 306 -32.03 5.70 -7.12
N LEU A 307 -31.66 6.69 -7.92
CA LEU A 307 -31.19 7.99 -7.45
C LEU A 307 -32.25 8.67 -6.55
N ALA A 308 -33.53 8.47 -6.85
CA ALA A 308 -34.64 8.97 -6.03
C ALA A 308 -34.64 8.44 -4.58
N ASN A 309 -33.94 7.34 -4.29
CA ASN A 309 -33.77 6.79 -2.95
C ASN A 309 -32.51 7.28 -2.24
N VAL A 310 -31.73 8.19 -2.85
CA VAL A 310 -30.43 8.62 -2.34
C VAL A 310 -30.42 10.12 -2.08
N GLN A 311 -29.94 10.49 -0.89
CA GLN A 311 -29.62 11.86 -0.52
C GLN A 311 -28.11 11.99 -0.38
N PHE A 312 -27.48 12.74 -1.29
CA PHE A 312 -26.07 13.09 -1.20
C PHE A 312 -25.87 14.36 -0.36
N LEU A 313 -24.94 14.32 0.60
CA LEU A 313 -24.55 15.44 1.43
C LEU A 313 -23.05 15.70 1.28
N CYS A 314 -22.70 16.79 0.60
CA CYS A 314 -21.32 17.28 0.53
C CYS A 314 -20.95 17.99 1.85
N ASN A 315 -20.74 17.22 2.91
CA ASN A 315 -20.57 17.71 4.27
C ASN A 315 -19.54 16.88 5.05
N ASP A 316 -18.98 17.49 6.10
CA ASP A 316 -18.24 16.76 7.13
C ASP A 316 -19.19 15.85 7.93
N ALA A 317 -18.86 14.56 8.02
CA ALA A 317 -19.65 13.55 8.73
C ALA A 317 -19.84 13.87 10.23
N CYS A 318 -18.92 14.63 10.84
CA CYS A 318 -19.02 15.08 12.22
C CYS A 318 -20.07 16.18 12.42
N THR A 319 -20.50 16.86 11.36
CA THR A 319 -21.40 18.02 11.44
C THR A 319 -22.65 17.92 10.56
N ALA A 320 -22.67 17.01 9.58
CA ALA A 320 -23.74 16.85 8.61
C ALA A 320 -25.16 16.76 9.23
N PRO A 321 -26.19 17.34 8.61
CA PRO A 321 -27.54 17.32 9.16
C PRO A 321 -28.23 15.95 8.93
N LEU A 322 -28.02 15.02 9.85
CA LEU A 322 -28.69 13.71 9.84
C LEU A 322 -30.15 13.87 10.29
N GLN A 323 -31.10 13.35 9.51
CA GLN A 323 -32.54 13.54 9.75
C GLN A 323 -33.29 12.24 10.09
N ALA A 324 -32.69 11.08 9.82
CA ALA A 324 -33.32 9.78 9.99
C ALA A 324 -32.71 8.97 11.13
N GLN A 325 -33.46 7.95 11.57
CA GLN A 325 -32.94 6.83 12.35
C GLN A 325 -32.58 5.69 11.37
N TYR A 326 -31.33 5.26 11.37
CA TYR A 326 -30.76 4.34 10.39
C TYR A 326 -30.83 2.88 10.86
N ASP A 327 -31.21 1.99 9.96
CA ASP A 327 -31.14 0.54 10.15
C ASP A 327 -29.70 0.02 9.95
N LEU A 328 -28.95 0.70 9.08
CA LEU A 328 -27.56 0.39 8.74
C LEU A 328 -26.77 1.70 8.64
N ALA A 329 -25.61 1.75 9.27
CA ALA A 329 -24.59 2.76 9.00
C ALA A 329 -23.31 2.05 8.58
N VAL A 330 -22.58 2.58 7.61
CA VAL A 330 -21.30 2.03 7.17
C VAL A 330 -20.22 3.10 7.16
N ALA A 331 -18.98 2.70 7.47
CA ALA A 331 -17.77 3.48 7.25
C ALA A 331 -16.67 2.53 6.74
N SER A 332 -16.19 2.75 5.51
CA SER A 332 -15.19 1.90 4.86
C SER A 332 -13.97 2.73 4.51
N ASP A 333 -12.86 2.53 5.22
CA ASP A 333 -11.64 3.37 5.14
C ASP A 333 -11.92 4.86 5.34
N VAL A 334 -12.46 5.21 6.50
CA VAL A 334 -12.80 6.60 6.86
C VAL A 334 -12.12 7.04 8.15
N ILE A 335 -12.11 6.19 9.18
CA ILE A 335 -11.72 6.59 10.54
C ILE A 335 -10.21 6.83 10.70
N GLU A 336 -9.41 6.24 9.82
CA GLU A 336 -7.97 6.48 9.69
C GLU A 336 -7.67 7.90 9.21
N HIS A 337 -8.63 8.56 8.57
CA HIS A 337 -8.55 9.94 8.08
C HIS A 337 -9.09 10.99 9.07
N LEU A 338 -9.62 10.55 10.21
CA LEU A 338 -10.21 11.41 11.22
C LEU A 338 -9.34 11.40 12.48
N SER A 339 -9.13 12.56 13.10
CA SER A 339 -8.49 12.65 14.41
C SER A 339 -9.27 11.87 15.47
N SER A 340 -8.63 11.58 16.61
CA SER A 340 -9.28 10.85 17.70
C SER A 340 -10.56 11.52 18.22
N ASP A 341 -10.62 12.85 18.22
CA ASP A 341 -11.80 13.62 18.65
C ASP A 341 -12.91 13.64 17.59
N GLU A 342 -12.54 13.72 16.31
CA GLU A 342 -13.47 13.59 15.18
C GLU A 342 -14.09 12.18 15.16
N VAL A 343 -13.28 11.12 15.31
CA VAL A 343 -13.77 9.73 15.42
C VAL A 343 -14.75 9.57 16.58
N ASN A 344 -14.41 10.09 17.76
CA ASN A 344 -15.30 10.03 18.92
C ASN A 344 -16.62 10.78 18.68
N THR A 345 -16.57 11.91 17.97
CA THR A 345 -17.76 12.67 17.58
C THR A 345 -18.60 11.92 16.55
N LEU A 346 -17.98 11.33 15.55
CA LEU A 346 -18.62 10.47 14.56
C LEU A 346 -19.37 9.32 15.25
N TYR A 347 -18.70 8.54 16.08
CA TYR A 347 -19.31 7.38 16.75
C TYR A 347 -20.50 7.75 17.64
N ARG A 348 -20.38 8.84 18.41
CA ARG A 348 -21.49 9.38 19.20
C ARG A 348 -22.70 9.76 18.35
N ARG A 349 -22.45 10.39 17.19
CA ARG A 349 -23.51 10.81 16.27
C ARG A 349 -24.17 9.62 15.59
N VAL A 350 -23.38 8.65 15.14
CA VAL A 350 -23.91 7.40 14.58
C VAL A 350 -24.75 6.69 15.64
N ALA A 351 -24.23 6.50 16.85
CA ALA A 351 -24.98 5.90 17.96
C ALA A 351 -26.33 6.61 18.22
N LYS A 352 -26.36 7.94 18.20
CA LYS A 352 -27.61 8.72 18.38
C LYS A 352 -28.65 8.50 17.26
N HIS A 353 -28.19 8.33 16.02
CA HIS A 353 -29.06 8.18 14.84
C HIS A 353 -29.24 6.73 14.41
N LEU A 354 -28.65 5.76 15.11
CA LEU A 354 -28.84 4.36 14.84
C LEU A 354 -30.07 3.85 15.59
N LYS A 355 -30.95 3.13 14.90
CA LYS A 355 -32.09 2.45 15.54
C LYS A 355 -31.59 1.48 16.62
N PRO A 356 -32.45 1.11 17.59
CA PRO A 356 -32.08 0.13 18.62
C PRO A 356 -31.54 -1.18 18.05
N ASP A 357 -32.13 -1.70 16.98
CA ASP A 357 -31.67 -2.92 16.30
C ASP A 357 -30.74 -2.63 15.11
N GLY A 358 -30.38 -1.38 14.88
CA GLY A 358 -29.54 -0.96 13.76
C GLY A 358 -28.10 -1.41 13.93
N LEU A 359 -27.37 -1.53 12.81
CA LEU A 359 -25.97 -1.95 12.79
C LEU A 359 -25.07 -0.84 12.24
N PHE A 360 -23.97 -0.57 12.94
CA PHE A 360 -22.86 0.22 12.42
C PHE A 360 -21.73 -0.72 12.00
N VAL A 361 -21.50 -0.85 10.70
CA VAL A 361 -20.47 -1.72 10.11
C VAL A 361 -19.26 -0.88 9.71
N LEU A 362 -18.07 -1.33 10.10
CA LEU A 362 -16.84 -0.58 9.89
C LEU A 362 -15.72 -1.48 9.36
N HIS A 363 -14.94 -0.93 8.44
CA HIS A 363 -13.65 -1.46 8.02
C HIS A 363 -12.61 -0.33 8.05
N THR A 364 -11.40 -0.66 8.47
CA THR A 364 -10.25 0.24 8.42
C THR A 364 -9.00 -0.53 8.04
N PHE A 365 -8.15 0.14 7.27
CA PHE A 365 -6.85 -0.31 6.87
C PHE A 365 -5.87 0.88 6.94
N PRO A 366 -4.63 0.68 7.40
CA PRO A 366 -4.04 -0.58 7.86
C PRO A 366 -4.26 -0.82 9.36
N ASN A 367 -4.28 -2.10 9.75
CA ASN A 367 -4.13 -2.52 11.14
C ASN A 367 -2.73 -2.15 11.64
N LEU A 368 -2.64 -1.26 12.64
CA LEU A 368 -1.39 -0.75 13.19
C LEU A 368 -0.46 -1.87 13.73
N TRP A 369 -1.01 -3.03 14.12
CA TRP A 369 -0.19 -4.18 14.53
C TRP A 369 0.68 -4.73 13.39
N TYR A 370 0.25 -4.59 12.13
CA TYR A 370 1.05 -4.99 10.99
C TYR A 370 2.35 -4.18 10.93
N TYR A 371 2.26 -2.85 10.95
CA TYR A 371 3.45 -1.99 10.89
C TYR A 371 4.30 -2.04 12.16
N ASN A 372 3.68 -2.16 13.33
CA ASN A 372 4.43 -2.17 14.58
C ASN A 372 5.15 -3.49 14.85
N TYR A 373 4.65 -4.62 14.32
CA TYR A 373 5.16 -5.95 14.70
C TYR A 373 5.48 -6.88 13.55
N GLU A 374 4.62 -6.98 12.53
CA GLU A 374 4.85 -7.92 11.42
C GLU A 374 5.83 -7.36 10.40
N TYR A 375 5.71 -6.07 10.03
CA TYR A 375 6.57 -5.45 9.03
C TYR A 375 8.05 -5.42 9.46
N PRO A 376 8.43 -5.00 10.69
CA PRO A 376 9.82 -5.03 11.13
C PRO A 376 10.38 -6.45 11.15
N ARG A 377 9.56 -7.44 11.49
CA ARG A 377 9.95 -8.85 11.41
C ARG A 377 10.18 -9.29 9.96
N ARG A 378 9.30 -8.91 9.03
CA ARG A 378 9.46 -9.21 7.60
C ARG A 378 10.72 -8.56 7.04
N ARG A 379 11.06 -7.34 7.44
CA ARG A 379 12.33 -6.69 7.10
C ARG A 379 13.53 -7.51 7.57
N LYS A 380 13.54 -7.98 8.83
CA LYS A 380 14.60 -8.85 9.36
C LYS A 380 14.73 -10.16 8.58
N ILE A 381 13.61 -10.78 8.20
CA ILE A 381 13.61 -12.01 7.39
C ILE A 381 14.14 -11.72 5.99
N ALA A 382 13.67 -10.65 5.34
CA ALA A 382 14.15 -10.23 4.02
C ALA A 382 15.67 -10.01 4.04
N ALA A 383 16.17 -9.26 5.01
CA ALA A 383 17.60 -9.03 5.20
C ALA A 383 18.38 -10.34 5.37
N SER A 384 17.85 -11.31 6.13
CA SER A 384 18.51 -12.61 6.36
C SER A 384 18.68 -13.47 5.10
N VAL A 385 17.91 -13.19 4.04
CA VAL A 385 18.02 -13.88 2.74
C VAL A 385 18.58 -12.98 1.64
N GLY A 386 19.19 -11.84 2.01
CA GLY A 386 19.74 -10.86 1.07
C GLY A 386 18.68 -10.13 0.24
N SER A 387 17.43 -10.11 0.69
CA SER A 387 16.35 -9.31 0.11
C SER A 387 16.20 -7.98 0.85
N TYR A 388 15.63 -6.98 0.20
CA TYR A 388 15.41 -5.65 0.76
C TYR A 388 13.91 -5.37 0.88
N LEU A 389 13.54 -4.81 2.03
CA LEU A 389 12.24 -4.18 2.25
C LEU A 389 12.47 -2.79 2.81
N PRO A 390 11.79 -1.76 2.28
CA PRO A 390 12.03 -0.38 2.66
C PRO A 390 11.74 -0.14 4.15
N PRO A 391 12.39 0.83 4.79
CA PRO A 391 12.03 1.23 6.15
C PRO A 391 10.57 1.67 6.27
N GLN A 392 10.08 2.37 5.24
CA GLN A 392 8.71 2.87 5.13
C GLN A 392 7.96 2.17 3.99
N PRO A 393 7.04 1.22 4.28
CA PRO A 393 6.28 0.53 3.24
C PRO A 393 5.17 1.37 2.64
N ARG A 394 4.71 2.38 3.38
CA ARG A 394 3.59 3.24 2.99
C ARG A 394 3.99 4.19 1.88
N THR A 395 3.01 4.53 1.06
CA THR A 395 3.07 5.62 0.10
C THR A 395 3.00 6.98 0.81
N ASP A 396 3.46 8.04 0.14
CA ASP A 396 3.30 9.41 0.63
C ASP A 396 1.84 9.78 0.88
N TYR A 397 0.92 9.23 0.06
CA TYR A 397 -0.51 9.43 0.25
C TYR A 397 -0.98 8.83 1.57
N GLU A 398 -0.67 7.56 1.84
CA GLU A 398 -1.04 6.90 3.09
C GLU A 398 -0.49 7.65 4.30
N LEU A 399 0.77 8.09 4.26
CA LEU A 399 1.38 8.85 5.37
C LEU A 399 0.73 10.20 5.62
N ARG A 400 0.29 10.89 4.55
CA ARG A 400 -0.32 12.21 4.66
C ARG A 400 -1.77 12.14 5.12
N MET A 401 -2.46 11.05 4.77
CA MET A 401 -3.92 10.94 4.86
C MET A 401 -4.37 10.05 6.00
N HIS A 402 -3.59 9.05 6.41
CA HIS A 402 -3.89 8.18 7.55
C HIS A 402 -3.37 8.80 8.85
N ILE A 403 -4.06 9.84 9.31
CA ILE A 403 -3.70 10.59 10.52
C ILE A 403 -4.02 9.83 11.83
N ASN A 404 -4.80 8.75 11.76
CA ASN A 404 -5.27 8.00 12.93
C ASN A 404 -5.43 6.49 12.64
N GLU A 405 -4.33 5.84 12.25
CA GLU A 405 -4.31 4.38 12.04
C GLU A 405 -4.74 3.60 13.30
N GLN A 406 -5.59 2.59 13.09
CA GLN A 406 -6.26 1.90 14.20
C GLN A 406 -5.54 0.62 14.63
N SER A 407 -5.60 0.34 15.94
CA SER A 407 -5.33 -0.98 16.48
C SER A 407 -6.61 -1.62 17.02
N PRO A 408 -6.68 -2.96 17.14
CA PRO A 408 -7.86 -3.66 17.67
C PRO A 408 -8.28 -3.16 19.05
N ARG A 409 -7.31 -2.80 19.90
CA ARG A 409 -7.55 -2.31 21.26
C ARG A 409 -8.15 -0.91 21.25
N ILE A 410 -7.56 0.00 20.46
CA ILE A 410 -8.02 1.40 20.34
C ILE A 410 -9.43 1.42 19.75
N LEU A 411 -9.64 0.74 18.62
CA LEU A 411 -10.93 0.70 17.93
C LEU A 411 -12.04 0.14 18.83
N ARG A 412 -11.79 -0.99 19.51
CA ARG A 412 -12.75 -1.56 20.47
C ARG A 412 -13.07 -0.56 21.59
N GLN A 413 -12.06 0.07 22.18
CA GLN A 413 -12.24 1.02 23.28
C GLN A 413 -13.09 2.22 22.84
N GLN A 414 -12.82 2.79 21.65
CA GLN A 414 -13.55 3.94 21.14
C GLN A 414 -15.01 3.61 20.82
N LEU A 415 -15.28 2.49 20.13
CA LEU A 415 -16.65 2.06 19.83
C LEU A 415 -17.45 1.75 21.10
N SER A 416 -16.83 1.10 22.08
CA SER A 416 -17.50 0.70 23.33
C SER A 416 -17.92 1.89 24.21
N LYS A 417 -17.46 3.11 23.92
CA LYS A 417 -17.94 4.33 24.60
C LYS A 417 -19.38 4.68 24.23
N HIS A 418 -19.82 4.30 23.02
CA HIS A 418 -21.10 4.73 22.44
C HIS A 418 -22.04 3.58 22.11
N PHE A 419 -21.51 2.36 22.00
CA PHE A 419 -22.27 1.16 21.67
C PHE A 419 -22.10 0.09 22.74
N LYS A 420 -23.22 -0.53 23.16
CA LYS A 420 -23.22 -1.59 24.17
C LYS A 420 -22.67 -2.91 23.65
N HIS A 421 -22.88 -3.19 22.36
CA HIS A 421 -22.46 -4.43 21.72
C HIS A 421 -21.50 -4.12 20.58
N VAL A 422 -20.24 -4.53 20.73
CA VAL A 422 -19.18 -4.34 19.74
C VAL A 422 -18.54 -5.69 19.41
N LEU A 423 -18.67 -6.12 18.16
CA LEU A 423 -17.89 -7.22 17.59
C LEU A 423 -16.74 -6.64 16.77
N LEU A 424 -15.53 -7.12 17.01
CA LEU A 424 -14.32 -6.71 16.28
C LEU A 424 -13.49 -7.95 16.01
N TRP A 425 -13.00 -8.10 14.79
CA TRP A 425 -12.14 -9.21 14.40
C TRP A 425 -11.09 -8.78 13.37
N PHE A 426 -10.02 -9.58 13.29
CA PHE A 426 -8.97 -9.41 12.29
C PHE A 426 -9.39 -10.10 11.00
N GLY A 427 -9.09 -9.52 9.86
CA GLY A 427 -9.38 -10.16 8.58
C GLY A 427 -8.49 -9.66 7.45
N ASP A 428 -8.84 -10.09 6.26
CA ASP A 428 -8.27 -9.62 5.00
C ASP A 428 -9.43 -9.35 4.05
N VAL A 429 -9.27 -8.41 3.11
CA VAL A 429 -10.32 -8.10 2.12
C VAL A 429 -10.70 -9.32 1.27
N SER A 430 -9.77 -10.25 1.07
CA SER A 430 -9.99 -11.50 0.35
C SER A 430 -10.53 -12.66 1.21
N ASN A 431 -10.51 -12.50 2.54
CA ASN A 431 -11.08 -13.43 3.51
C ASN A 431 -11.64 -12.66 4.71
N PRO A 432 -12.80 -11.99 4.54
CA PRO A 432 -13.33 -11.07 5.53
C PRO A 432 -13.78 -11.75 6.82
N GLY A 433 -14.03 -13.06 6.81
CA GLY A 433 -14.38 -13.83 8.02
C GLY A 433 -13.22 -14.00 9.01
N GLY A 434 -11.98 -13.99 8.54
CA GLY A 434 -10.74 -13.97 9.34
C GLY A 434 -10.84 -14.62 10.74
N SER A 435 -10.54 -13.82 11.78
CA SER A 435 -10.51 -14.28 13.16
C SER A 435 -11.89 -14.50 13.80
N LEU A 436 -12.97 -14.19 13.08
CA LEU A 436 -14.35 -14.45 13.51
C LEU A 436 -14.72 -15.94 13.31
N LEU A 437 -14.22 -16.53 12.22
CA LEU A 437 -14.49 -17.92 11.84
C LEU A 437 -13.44 -18.89 12.40
N LYS A 438 -12.20 -18.45 12.52
CA LYS A 438 -11.07 -19.25 13.00
C LYS A 438 -10.34 -18.49 14.10
N LYS A 439 -9.97 -19.17 15.19
CA LYS A 439 -9.10 -18.56 16.20
C LYS A 439 -7.73 -18.28 15.58
N PHE A 440 -7.37 -17.00 15.49
CA PHE A 440 -6.04 -16.59 15.03
C PHE A 440 -4.99 -16.80 16.12
N SER A 441 -3.82 -17.25 15.71
CA SER A 441 -2.57 -17.14 16.47
C SER A 441 -2.11 -15.68 16.53
N ILE A 442 -1.19 -15.36 17.45
CA ILE A 442 -0.58 -14.02 17.52
C ILE A 442 0.09 -13.65 16.18
N LYS A 443 0.70 -14.63 15.50
CA LYS A 443 1.30 -14.47 14.18
C LYS A 443 0.26 -14.04 13.13
N GLU A 444 -0.88 -14.71 13.09
CA GLU A 444 -1.98 -14.36 12.17
C GLU A 444 -2.59 -12.99 12.52
N MET A 445 -2.77 -12.65 13.80
CA MET A 445 -3.32 -11.36 14.23
C MET A 445 -2.46 -10.17 13.78
N ARG A 446 -1.13 -10.25 13.94
CA ARG A 446 -0.24 -9.17 13.49
C ARG A 446 -0.03 -9.16 11.97
N ALA A 447 -0.23 -10.28 11.29
CA ALA A 447 -0.12 -10.36 9.82
C ALA A 447 -1.40 -9.91 9.11
N ALA A 448 -2.54 -9.87 9.80
CA ALA A 448 -3.79 -9.37 9.27
C ALA A 448 -3.73 -7.87 9.04
N HIS A 449 -4.03 -7.45 7.81
CA HIS A 449 -3.98 -6.06 7.38
C HIS A 449 -5.23 -5.27 7.71
N SER A 450 -6.39 -5.93 7.76
CA SER A 450 -7.68 -5.26 7.93
C SER A 450 -8.28 -5.54 9.31
N LEU A 451 -8.98 -4.53 9.83
CA LEU A 451 -9.88 -4.69 10.97
C LEU A 451 -11.31 -4.48 10.52
N PHE A 452 -12.18 -5.39 10.93
CA PHE A 452 -13.62 -5.27 10.73
C PHE A 452 -14.31 -5.14 12.08
N ALA A 453 -15.35 -4.32 12.14
CA ALA A 453 -16.17 -4.17 13.33
C ALA A 453 -17.66 -4.03 13.00
N ILE A 454 -18.51 -4.51 13.90
CA ILE A 454 -19.94 -4.21 13.95
C ILE A 454 -20.26 -3.69 15.35
N ALA A 455 -20.92 -2.55 15.43
CA ALA A 455 -21.40 -1.97 16.68
C ALA A 455 -22.92 -1.79 16.65
N SER A 456 -23.59 -2.02 17.77
CA SER A 456 -25.04 -1.89 17.89
C SER A 456 -25.46 -1.58 19.34
N HIS A 457 -26.69 -1.10 19.51
CA HIS A 457 -27.35 -0.93 20.80
C HIS A 457 -27.90 -2.24 21.36
N GLN A 458 -28.14 -3.23 20.49
CA GLN A 458 -28.66 -4.56 20.82
C GLN A 458 -27.65 -5.67 20.48
N PRO A 459 -27.81 -6.90 21.01
CA PRO A 459 -26.96 -8.02 20.67
C PRO A 459 -26.93 -8.28 19.16
N ILE A 460 -25.73 -8.54 18.64
CA ILE A 460 -25.49 -8.83 17.23
C ILE A 460 -25.60 -10.35 17.02
N ASP A 461 -26.36 -10.78 16.01
CA ASP A 461 -26.51 -12.19 15.64
C ASP A 461 -25.20 -12.73 15.04
N LEU A 462 -24.39 -13.36 15.90
CA LEU A 462 -23.08 -13.86 15.54
C LEU A 462 -23.15 -15.04 14.58
N ASP A 463 -24.15 -15.92 14.71
CA ASP A 463 -24.27 -17.12 13.88
C ASP A 463 -24.72 -16.74 12.48
N GLN A 464 -25.67 -15.80 12.36
CA GLN A 464 -26.05 -15.25 11.07
C GLN A 464 -24.85 -14.56 10.41
N LEU A 465 -24.08 -13.74 11.14
CA LEU A 465 -22.88 -13.09 10.58
C LEU A 465 -21.84 -14.10 10.07
N LYS A 466 -21.51 -15.12 10.88
CA LYS A 466 -20.57 -16.17 10.48
C LYS A 466 -21.04 -16.89 9.23
N SER A 467 -22.35 -17.17 9.12
CA SER A 467 -22.92 -17.82 7.94
C SER A 467 -22.76 -16.99 6.65
N ARG A 468 -22.70 -15.66 6.73
CA ARG A 468 -22.47 -14.76 5.57
C ARG A 468 -21.02 -14.74 5.11
N LEU A 469 -20.08 -15.04 6.00
CA LEU A 469 -18.65 -14.87 5.77
C LEU A 469 -17.91 -16.18 5.51
N GLN A 470 -18.62 -17.31 5.46
CA GLN A 470 -18.02 -18.63 5.29
C GLN A 470 -18.63 -19.40 4.12
N MET A 471 -17.86 -20.37 3.61
CA MET A 471 -18.36 -21.40 2.71
C MET A 471 -18.41 -22.74 3.44
N ALA A 472 -19.62 -23.16 3.83
CA ALA A 472 -19.85 -24.49 4.36
C ALA A 472 -19.75 -25.54 3.24
N PRO A 473 -19.40 -26.80 3.56
CA PRO A 473 -19.51 -27.90 2.60
C PRO A 473 -20.90 -27.91 1.99
N LEU A 474 -20.97 -27.87 0.66
CA LEU A 474 -22.26 -27.88 -0.02
C LEU A 474 -22.94 -29.23 0.20
N PRO A 475 -24.27 -29.27 0.36
CA PRO A 475 -25.00 -30.53 0.21
C PRO A 475 -24.78 -31.10 -1.20
N VAL A 476 -25.20 -32.34 -1.44
CA VAL A 476 -25.18 -32.89 -2.80
C VAL A 476 -26.06 -32.00 -3.69
N ILE A 477 -25.42 -31.34 -4.65
CA ILE A 477 -26.09 -30.49 -5.65
C ILE A 477 -26.50 -31.37 -6.81
N GLN A 478 -27.73 -31.18 -7.30
CA GLN A 478 -28.21 -31.93 -8.46
C GLN A 478 -27.54 -31.42 -9.75
N PRO A 479 -27.26 -32.28 -10.75
CA PRO A 479 -26.52 -31.88 -11.96
C PRO A 479 -27.10 -30.68 -12.73
N TYR A 480 -28.41 -30.45 -12.62
CA TYR A 480 -29.11 -29.34 -13.29
C TYR A 480 -29.18 -28.04 -12.48
N GLU A 481 -28.78 -28.07 -11.22
CA GLU A 481 -28.82 -26.91 -10.33
C GLU A 481 -27.67 -25.95 -10.60
N ILE A 482 -26.52 -26.42 -11.07
CA ILE A 482 -25.43 -25.54 -11.51
C ILE A 482 -25.15 -25.83 -12.99
N LYS A 483 -24.91 -24.78 -13.76
CA LYS A 483 -24.53 -24.89 -15.17
C LYS A 483 -23.30 -24.03 -15.44
N ILE A 484 -22.33 -24.57 -16.15
CA ILE A 484 -21.19 -23.84 -16.70
C ILE A 484 -21.43 -23.63 -18.20
N THR A 485 -21.06 -22.47 -18.72
CA THR A 485 -21.12 -22.11 -20.15
C THR A 485 -19.92 -21.25 -20.51
N VAL A 486 -18.98 -21.79 -21.30
CA VAL A 486 -17.83 -21.05 -21.81
C VAL A 486 -18.31 -20.11 -22.91
N LYS A 487 -18.02 -18.82 -22.76
CA LYS A 487 -18.47 -17.75 -23.66
C LYS A 487 -17.45 -17.38 -24.70
N ASP A 488 -16.19 -17.30 -24.29
CA ASP A 488 -15.09 -16.89 -25.14
C ASP A 488 -13.78 -17.54 -24.67
N PHE A 489 -12.94 -17.92 -25.61
CA PHE A 489 -11.64 -18.54 -25.35
C PHE A 489 -10.79 -18.56 -26.63
N PRO A 490 -9.46 -18.56 -26.52
CA PRO A 490 -8.60 -18.71 -27.67
C PRO A 490 -8.60 -20.16 -28.17
N LYS A 491 -8.73 -20.36 -29.48
CA LYS A 491 -8.60 -21.68 -30.11
C LYS A 491 -7.14 -22.18 -30.14
N ASN A 492 -6.20 -21.26 -30.04
CA ASN A 492 -4.77 -21.53 -30.07
C ASN A 492 -4.07 -20.88 -28.88
N ALA A 493 -3.14 -21.60 -28.25
CA ALA A 493 -2.27 -21.08 -27.20
C ALA A 493 -0.81 -21.45 -27.49
N LEU A 494 0.14 -20.73 -26.88
CA LEU A 494 1.55 -21.10 -26.93
C LEU A 494 1.91 -21.97 -25.73
N VAL A 495 2.92 -22.84 -25.86
CA VAL A 495 3.41 -23.65 -24.73
C VAL A 495 3.76 -22.76 -23.53
N LYS A 496 3.29 -23.14 -22.34
CA LYS A 496 3.48 -22.40 -21.08
C LYS A 496 2.97 -20.95 -21.09
N SER A 497 2.18 -20.54 -22.09
CA SER A 497 1.53 -19.23 -22.09
C SER A 497 0.31 -19.21 -21.17
N GLU A 498 -0.08 -18.02 -20.74
CA GLU A 498 -1.32 -17.78 -20.01
C GLU A 498 -2.34 -17.13 -20.94
N PHE A 499 -3.61 -17.51 -20.79
CA PHE A 499 -4.72 -16.86 -21.47
C PHE A 499 -5.96 -16.83 -20.57
N ILE A 500 -6.98 -16.09 -21.01
CA ILE A 500 -8.27 -15.98 -20.32
C ILE A 500 -9.34 -16.72 -21.11
N ALA A 501 -10.13 -17.54 -20.42
CA ALA A 501 -11.40 -18.05 -20.91
C ALA A 501 -12.54 -17.36 -20.14
N THR A 502 -13.50 -16.80 -20.87
CA THR A 502 -14.68 -16.16 -20.27
C THR A 502 -15.72 -17.23 -19.98
N VAL A 503 -16.09 -17.43 -18.72
CA VAL A 503 -16.96 -18.52 -18.27
C VAL A 503 -18.19 -17.98 -17.56
N GLU A 504 -19.37 -18.36 -18.02
CA GLU A 504 -20.64 -18.05 -17.37
C GLU A 504 -21.11 -19.21 -16.50
N ILE A 505 -21.40 -18.96 -15.23
CA ILE A 505 -21.87 -19.96 -14.29
C ILE A 505 -23.27 -19.59 -13.82
N THR A 506 -24.23 -20.50 -13.99
CA THR A 506 -25.60 -20.38 -13.47
C THR A 506 -25.78 -21.23 -12.22
N ASN A 507 -26.33 -20.71 -11.13
CA ASN A 507 -26.61 -21.39 -9.86
C ASN A 507 -28.10 -21.33 -9.49
N LYS A 508 -28.85 -22.38 -9.79
CA LYS A 508 -30.24 -22.60 -9.39
C LYS A 508 -30.37 -23.38 -8.08
N SER A 509 -29.27 -23.71 -7.40
CA SER A 509 -29.31 -24.44 -6.12
C SER A 509 -29.92 -23.60 -4.99
N ARG A 510 -29.98 -24.16 -3.78
CA ARG A 510 -30.34 -23.44 -2.54
C ARG A 510 -29.17 -22.85 -1.78
N SER A 511 -27.94 -22.96 -2.30
CA SER A 511 -26.73 -22.46 -1.64
C SER A 511 -26.09 -21.33 -2.44
N VAL A 512 -25.62 -20.29 -1.77
CA VAL A 512 -24.75 -19.28 -2.40
C VAL A 512 -23.37 -19.92 -2.59
N LEU A 513 -22.80 -19.82 -3.79
CA LEU A 513 -21.43 -20.29 -4.04
C LEU A 513 -20.49 -19.12 -3.84
N ASN A 514 -19.51 -19.27 -2.96
CA ASN A 514 -18.53 -18.23 -2.71
C ASN A 514 -17.15 -18.84 -2.45
N SER A 515 -16.11 -18.02 -2.61
CA SER A 515 -14.72 -18.41 -2.38
C SER A 515 -14.22 -18.08 -0.97
N CYS A 516 -15.10 -18.02 0.04
CA CYS A 516 -14.68 -17.81 1.43
C CYS A 516 -14.24 -19.12 2.09
N ALA A 517 -13.35 -19.01 3.06
CA ALA A 517 -12.97 -20.13 3.92
C ALA A 517 -14.18 -20.69 4.72
N PRO A 518 -14.14 -21.92 5.26
CA PRO A 518 -13.04 -22.89 5.16
C PRO A 518 -13.06 -23.76 3.90
N ASN A 519 -14.19 -23.94 3.23
CA ASN A 519 -14.31 -24.81 2.04
C ASN A 519 -14.73 -23.99 0.81
N PRO A 520 -13.87 -23.07 0.33
CA PRO A 520 -14.21 -22.17 -0.78
C PRO A 520 -14.55 -22.95 -2.04
N VAL A 521 -15.50 -22.40 -2.81
CA VAL A 521 -15.77 -22.86 -4.18
C VAL A 521 -14.99 -21.98 -5.15
N HIS A 522 -14.25 -22.60 -6.06
CA HIS A 522 -13.47 -21.95 -7.11
C HIS A 522 -13.85 -22.51 -8.49
N LEU A 523 -13.77 -21.66 -9.50
CA LEU A 523 -13.71 -22.08 -10.90
C LEU A 523 -12.28 -22.56 -11.19
N SER A 524 -12.16 -23.70 -11.86
CA SER A 524 -10.88 -24.34 -12.16
C SER A 524 -11.02 -25.19 -13.42
N TYR A 525 -9.97 -25.93 -13.78
CA TYR A 525 -9.95 -26.75 -14.97
C TYR A 525 -8.98 -27.94 -14.87
N HIS A 526 -9.11 -28.85 -15.82
CA HIS A 526 -8.18 -29.93 -16.12
C HIS A 526 -7.74 -29.85 -17.59
N TRP A 527 -6.49 -30.16 -17.88
CA TRP A 527 -6.06 -30.44 -19.26
C TRP A 527 -6.14 -31.94 -19.49
N LEU A 528 -6.89 -32.34 -20.50
CA LEU A 528 -7.05 -33.71 -20.96
C LEU A 528 -6.34 -33.91 -22.31
N ASP A 529 -6.05 -35.16 -22.65
CA ASP A 529 -5.63 -35.53 -23.99
C ASP A 529 -6.69 -35.15 -25.05
N SER A 530 -6.32 -35.21 -26.33
CA SER A 530 -7.21 -34.86 -27.46
C SER A 530 -8.50 -35.68 -27.53
N LYS A 531 -8.59 -36.79 -26.80
CA LYS A 531 -9.77 -37.68 -26.76
C LYS A 531 -10.58 -37.52 -25.47
N ALA A 532 -10.20 -36.60 -24.58
CA ALA A 532 -10.78 -36.43 -23.26
C ALA A 532 -10.78 -37.71 -22.39
N THR A 533 -9.82 -38.61 -22.62
CA THR A 533 -9.73 -39.91 -21.93
C THR A 533 -8.77 -39.91 -20.75
N LYS A 534 -7.75 -39.04 -20.76
CA LYS A 534 -6.73 -39.00 -19.71
C LYS A 534 -6.38 -37.56 -19.33
N ASN A 535 -6.20 -37.32 -18.04
CA ASN A 535 -5.62 -36.09 -17.52
C ASN A 535 -4.14 -35.97 -17.90
N VAL A 536 -3.81 -34.89 -18.60
CA VAL A 536 -2.45 -34.40 -18.84
C VAL A 536 -2.03 -33.51 -17.67
N ILE A 537 -2.90 -32.58 -17.26
CA ILE A 537 -2.73 -31.76 -16.06
C ILE A 537 -4.03 -31.82 -15.27
N PHE A 538 -3.98 -32.43 -14.09
CA PHE A 538 -5.15 -32.57 -13.22
C PHE A 538 -5.41 -31.32 -12.38
N GLU A 539 -4.42 -30.49 -12.05
CA GLU A 539 -4.63 -29.34 -11.17
C GLU A 539 -4.50 -28.03 -11.96
N GLY A 540 -5.64 -27.43 -12.34
CA GLY A 540 -5.70 -26.09 -12.91
C GLY A 540 -5.66 -24.98 -11.86
N GLU A 541 -5.36 -23.75 -12.29
CA GLU A 541 -5.37 -22.59 -11.40
C GLU A 541 -6.77 -22.27 -10.86
N ARG A 542 -6.82 -21.81 -9.60
CA ARG A 542 -8.08 -21.43 -8.95
C ARG A 542 -8.48 -20.01 -9.29
N THR A 543 -9.64 -19.86 -9.92
CA THR A 543 -10.31 -18.58 -10.10
C THR A 543 -11.38 -18.41 -9.04
N LYS A 544 -11.27 -17.36 -8.22
CA LYS A 544 -12.26 -17.07 -7.17
C LYS A 544 -13.60 -16.64 -7.79
N LEU A 545 -14.70 -17.09 -7.21
CA LEU A 545 -16.04 -16.63 -7.54
C LEU A 545 -16.27 -15.26 -6.87
N ILE A 546 -15.74 -14.23 -7.53
CA ILE A 546 -15.83 -12.85 -7.11
C ILE A 546 -16.55 -12.05 -8.21
N PRO A 547 -17.74 -11.49 -7.93
CA PRO A 547 -18.51 -11.62 -6.68
C PRO A 547 -19.07 -13.05 -6.48
N PRO A 548 -19.51 -13.40 -5.24
CA PRO A 548 -20.23 -14.66 -4.99
C PRO A 548 -21.41 -14.92 -5.94
N LEU A 549 -21.65 -16.19 -6.28
CA LEU A 549 -22.77 -16.61 -7.12
C LEU A 549 -24.00 -16.96 -6.29
N ASN A 550 -24.99 -16.07 -6.31
CA ASN A 550 -26.24 -16.23 -5.60
C ASN A 550 -27.12 -17.36 -6.15
N ASN A 551 -28.12 -17.71 -5.35
CA ASN A 551 -29.06 -18.79 -5.61
C ASN A 551 -30.48 -18.22 -5.86
N LYS A 552 -31.42 -19.01 -6.40
CA LYS A 552 -32.78 -18.54 -6.78
C LYS A 552 -33.68 -18.12 -5.60
N GLU A 553 -33.42 -18.59 -4.39
CA GLU A 553 -34.21 -18.26 -3.19
C GLU A 553 -33.56 -17.14 -2.35
N SER A 554 -32.22 -17.03 -2.42
CA SER A 554 -31.40 -15.92 -1.92
C SER A 554 -31.65 -14.61 -2.66
N GLN A 555 -32.52 -14.67 -3.67
CA GLN A 555 -33.03 -13.57 -4.50
C GLN A 555 -33.77 -12.45 -3.72
N LYS A 556 -33.62 -12.41 -2.39
CA LYS A 556 -34.12 -11.35 -1.51
C LYS A 556 -33.07 -10.78 -0.54
N VAL A 557 -31.86 -11.36 -0.45
CA VAL A 557 -30.86 -10.97 0.57
C VAL A 557 -29.49 -10.62 -0.01
N PHE A 558 -29.13 -11.13 -1.20
CA PHE A 558 -27.80 -10.89 -1.80
C PHE A 558 -27.81 -10.36 -3.25
N ASP A 559 -28.97 -10.08 -3.89
CA ASP A 559 -29.13 -9.60 -5.31
C ASP A 559 -28.57 -8.22 -5.63
N LEU A 560 -27.72 -7.76 -4.75
CA LEU A 560 -27.66 -6.41 -4.28
C LEU A 560 -26.22 -5.96 -4.16
N LEU A 561 -25.27 -6.91 -4.14
CA LEU A 561 -23.83 -6.70 -4.21
C LEU A 561 -23.30 -6.75 -5.66
N SER A 562 -24.10 -7.27 -6.61
CA SER A 562 -23.74 -7.54 -8.01
C SER A 562 -24.96 -7.39 -8.92
N ALA A 563 -24.79 -7.42 -10.25
CA ALA A 563 -25.94 -7.53 -11.17
C ALA A 563 -26.78 -8.79 -10.84
N PRO A 564 -28.11 -8.75 -11.00
CA PRO A 564 -29.04 -9.69 -10.39
C PRO A 564 -29.10 -10.96 -11.21
N THR A 565 -28.22 -11.90 -10.94
CA THR A 565 -28.29 -13.15 -11.66
C THR A 565 -27.80 -14.29 -10.78
N ASN A 566 -28.62 -15.32 -10.73
CA ASN A 566 -28.18 -16.68 -10.51
C ASN A 566 -27.23 -17.16 -11.62
N LYS A 567 -26.49 -16.25 -12.29
CA LYS A 567 -25.79 -16.40 -13.57
C LYS A 567 -24.71 -15.32 -13.70
N GLN A 568 -23.47 -15.64 -13.38
CA GLN A 568 -22.37 -14.65 -13.39
C GLN A 568 -21.29 -15.08 -14.38
N VAL A 569 -20.63 -14.09 -14.98
CA VAL A 569 -19.48 -14.30 -15.85
C VAL A 569 -18.19 -14.08 -15.06
N TYR A 570 -17.23 -14.99 -15.21
CA TYR A 570 -15.92 -14.98 -14.58
C TYR A 570 -14.84 -15.17 -15.64
N ASP A 571 -13.74 -14.45 -15.47
CA ASP A 571 -12.54 -14.61 -16.31
C ASP A 571 -11.66 -15.71 -15.69
N LEU A 572 -11.67 -16.88 -16.30
CA LEU A 572 -10.84 -18.02 -15.91
C LEU A 572 -9.44 -17.83 -16.48
N LYS A 573 -8.46 -17.65 -15.61
CA LYS A 573 -7.04 -17.65 -15.99
C LYS A 573 -6.59 -19.08 -16.23
N VAL A 574 -6.01 -19.36 -17.40
CA VAL A 574 -5.57 -20.69 -17.82
C VAL A 574 -4.10 -20.67 -18.23
N SER A 575 -3.32 -21.57 -17.64
CA SER A 575 -1.93 -21.83 -17.98
C SER A 575 -1.84 -23.04 -18.92
N ALA A 576 -1.26 -22.83 -20.11
CA ALA A 576 -1.15 -23.85 -21.15
C ALA A 576 -0.10 -24.94 -20.84
N PRO A 577 -0.24 -26.18 -21.35
CA PRO A 577 0.72 -27.25 -21.17
C PRO A 577 2.12 -26.90 -21.69
N SER A 578 3.12 -27.66 -21.23
CA SER A 578 4.53 -27.49 -21.64
C SER A 578 4.86 -28.09 -23.00
N GLU A 579 3.97 -28.91 -23.55
CA GLU A 579 4.16 -29.60 -24.82
C GLU A 579 3.12 -29.12 -25.84
N ALA A 580 3.55 -29.03 -27.10
CA ALA A 580 2.67 -28.71 -28.20
C ALA A 580 1.77 -29.92 -28.54
N GLY A 581 0.53 -29.65 -28.91
CA GLY A 581 -0.45 -30.69 -29.19
C GLY A 581 -1.89 -30.17 -29.16
N ASN A 582 -2.82 -31.06 -29.50
CA ASN A 582 -4.25 -30.79 -29.34
C ASN A 582 -4.71 -31.35 -27.99
N TYR A 583 -5.38 -30.52 -27.21
CA TYR A 583 -5.85 -30.87 -25.88
C TYR A 583 -7.32 -30.50 -25.72
N VAL A 584 -7.97 -31.13 -24.74
CA VAL A 584 -9.27 -30.72 -24.25
C VAL A 584 -9.07 -30.03 -22.89
N LEU A 585 -9.53 -28.79 -22.78
CA LEU A 585 -9.61 -28.09 -21.51
C LEU A 585 -10.99 -28.35 -20.91
N ARG A 586 -11.03 -29.12 -19.82
CA ARG A 586 -12.23 -29.38 -19.05
C ARG A 586 -12.37 -28.31 -17.98
N ILE A 587 -13.35 -27.42 -18.11
CA ILE A 587 -13.63 -26.37 -17.14
C ILE A 587 -14.69 -26.87 -16.15
N THR A 588 -14.42 -26.72 -14.85
CA THR A 588 -15.31 -27.20 -13.77
C THR A 588 -15.17 -26.35 -12.49
N LEU A 589 -15.90 -26.71 -11.45
CA LEU A 589 -15.76 -26.14 -10.11
C LEU A 589 -15.04 -27.12 -9.18
N VAL A 590 -14.37 -26.56 -8.18
CA VAL A 590 -13.83 -27.31 -7.05
C VAL A 590 -14.28 -26.66 -5.76
N GLN A 591 -14.77 -27.47 -4.81
CA GLN A 591 -14.92 -27.05 -3.42
C GLN A 591 -13.74 -27.61 -2.64
N GLU A 592 -12.85 -26.70 -2.22
CA GLU A 592 -11.60 -27.06 -1.54
C GLU A 592 -11.87 -27.90 -0.28
N GLY A 593 -11.09 -28.97 -0.11
CA GLY A 593 -11.23 -29.92 0.99
C GLY A 593 -12.49 -30.79 0.93
N VAL A 594 -13.34 -30.65 -0.10
CA VAL A 594 -14.61 -31.38 -0.21
C VAL A 594 -14.68 -32.22 -1.48
N ARG A 595 -14.68 -31.61 -2.67
CA ARG A 595 -14.89 -32.32 -3.95
C ARG A 595 -14.57 -31.49 -5.18
N TRP A 596 -14.27 -32.17 -6.29
CA TRP A 596 -14.39 -31.63 -7.64
C TRP A 596 -15.81 -31.86 -8.17
N PHE A 597 -16.34 -30.93 -8.98
CA PHE A 597 -17.72 -30.99 -9.43
C PHE A 597 -17.90 -31.79 -10.72
N ASP A 598 -16.83 -32.05 -11.47
CA ASP A 598 -16.85 -32.89 -12.66
C ASP A 598 -16.90 -34.39 -12.34
N GLN A 599 -16.78 -34.75 -11.05
CA GLN A 599 -16.91 -36.11 -10.55
C GLN A 599 -18.37 -36.43 -10.16
N GLU A 600 -18.68 -37.73 -10.13
CA GLU A 600 -19.96 -38.22 -9.61
C GLU A 600 -20.16 -37.79 -8.13
N PRO A 601 -21.40 -37.45 -7.72
CA PRO A 601 -22.66 -37.58 -8.45
C PRO A 601 -23.06 -36.34 -9.29
N ILE A 602 -22.18 -35.36 -9.43
CA ILE A 602 -22.53 -34.06 -10.04
C ILE A 602 -22.24 -34.06 -11.54
N GLY A 603 -21.03 -34.48 -11.94
CA GLY A 603 -20.63 -34.55 -13.35
C GLY A 603 -20.66 -33.20 -14.08
N LEU A 604 -20.47 -32.08 -13.37
CA LEU A 604 -20.52 -30.73 -13.92
C LEU A 604 -19.18 -30.34 -14.53
N ALA A 605 -19.13 -30.27 -15.85
CA ALA A 605 -17.98 -29.80 -16.61
C ALA A 605 -18.42 -29.21 -17.95
N GLU A 606 -17.52 -28.45 -18.54
CA GLU A 606 -17.62 -28.06 -19.95
C GLU A 606 -16.26 -28.19 -20.62
N ASP A 607 -16.23 -28.94 -21.70
CA ASP A 607 -15.01 -29.29 -22.43
C ASP A 607 -14.87 -28.41 -23.66
N ILE A 608 -13.71 -27.77 -23.82
CA ILE A 608 -13.36 -27.00 -25.02
C ILE A 608 -12.05 -27.54 -25.62
N SER A 609 -11.94 -27.55 -26.95
CA SER A 609 -10.73 -28.00 -27.64
C SER A 609 -9.79 -26.82 -27.91
N ILE A 610 -8.51 -27.01 -27.58
CA ILE A 610 -7.46 -25.99 -27.77
C ILE A 610 -6.23 -26.64 -28.41
N SER A 611 -5.68 -25.97 -29.42
CA SER A 611 -4.40 -26.33 -30.03
C SER A 611 -3.27 -25.53 -29.39
N VAL A 612 -2.26 -26.22 -28.88
CA VAL A 612 -1.09 -25.61 -28.22
C VAL A 612 0.10 -25.75 -29.15
N HIS A 613 0.75 -24.61 -29.46
CA HIS A 613 1.86 -24.53 -30.41
C HIS A 613 3.15 -24.12 -29.73
N ASN A 614 4.28 -24.48 -30.33
CA ASN A 614 5.57 -23.91 -29.94
C ASN A 614 5.65 -22.44 -30.36
N ASN A 615 6.48 -21.66 -29.65
CA ASN A 615 6.79 -20.27 -30.00
C ASN A 615 7.46 -20.13 -31.35
#